data_AF-A0A0H5DRK4-F1
#
_entry.id   AF-A0A0H5DRK4-F1
#
_cell.length_a   1.000
_cell.length_b   1.000
_cell.length_c   1.000
_cell.angle_alpha   90.00
_cell.angle_beta   90.00
_cell.angle_gamma   90.00
#
_symmetry.space_group_name_H-M   'P 1'
#
loop_
_entity.id
_entity.type
_entity.pdbx_description
1 polymer ?
#
loop_
_entity_poly.entity_id
_entity_poly.type
_entity_poly.pdbx_seq_one_letter_code
_entity_poly.pdbx_strand_id
1 'polypeptide(L)'
;MQSAEELRKWLGNSSRFIEENATNLKAEQLPDLFLELLLLPPQEQKEKLTALLSGIKSNSALTLIGKLLTPSQFLTLLEEPSTCTPSILNPLLAGFPEPLFLDCISLASKETLTALGRQTFGEPIEHHLAAAVQTVDNSLQQLYDSLKISEHDIQLLETGTLTGADLKRIKESFDSLGMKAHLILHLLGNLLLLAWNSGRAEMIDSLSTAKESSSKLIVQVIGKEGNGETPASGMYYLLKLKLDSVYETKDPQKGKVHLSNDHPALEALSCLSLWYVQDYLEKGLLDHEDIQSLDIEKDSTELHLLAKAKLERVGIKTVGDLKREKIYSIPLLNEFLHRVKE
;
A
#
# COMPACT_ATOMS: atom_id res chain seq x y z
N MET A 1 43.12 5.99 -21.81
CA MET A 1 42.34 5.59 -20.62
C MET A 1 43.32 5.34 -19.50
N GLN A 2 43.16 6.01 -18.36
CA GLN A 2 43.85 5.54 -17.15
C GLN A 2 43.27 4.17 -16.80
N SER A 3 44.09 3.24 -16.33
CA SER A 3 43.60 1.92 -15.95
C SER A 3 42.80 2.02 -14.64
N ALA A 4 41.83 1.12 -14.41
CA ALA A 4 41.08 1.06 -13.15
C ALA A 4 42.00 1.00 -11.91
N GLU A 5 43.18 0.39 -12.07
CA GLU A 5 44.21 0.31 -11.02
C GLU A 5 44.82 1.69 -10.69
N GLU A 6 44.96 2.58 -11.68
CA GLU A 6 45.43 3.96 -11.47
C GLU A 6 44.40 4.80 -10.74
N LEU A 7 43.10 4.66 -11.08
CA LEU A 7 42.02 5.35 -10.37
C LEU A 7 41.88 4.87 -8.93
N ARG A 8 42.04 3.57 -8.68
CA ARG A 8 42.07 3.01 -7.32
C ARG A 8 43.25 3.54 -6.51
N LYS A 9 44.45 3.59 -7.10
CA LYS A 9 45.63 4.22 -6.45
C LYS A 9 45.38 5.70 -6.18
N TRP A 10 44.68 6.40 -7.08
CA TRP A 10 44.32 7.79 -6.89
C TRP A 10 43.35 7.98 -5.71
N LEU A 11 42.30 7.16 -5.60
CA LEU A 11 41.35 7.16 -4.49
C LEU A 11 41.98 6.78 -3.13
N GLY A 12 43.06 6.00 -3.15
CA GLY A 12 43.85 5.65 -1.96
C GLY A 12 44.60 6.83 -1.32
N ASN A 13 44.71 7.98 -1.99
CA ASN A 13 45.33 9.18 -1.43
C ASN A 13 44.41 9.87 -0.41
N SER A 14 44.95 10.85 0.33
CA SER A 14 44.17 11.62 1.30
C SER A 14 43.03 12.41 0.65
N SER A 15 41.97 12.70 1.40
CA SER A 15 40.82 13.48 0.90
C SER A 15 41.23 14.89 0.46
N ARG A 16 42.20 15.50 1.14
CA ARG A 16 42.80 16.78 0.73
C ARG A 16 43.50 16.69 -0.63
N PHE A 17 44.25 15.62 -0.88
CA PHE A 17 44.88 15.41 -2.18
C PHE A 17 43.84 15.30 -3.30
N ILE A 18 42.74 14.57 -3.04
CA ILE A 18 41.64 14.41 -3.98
C ILE A 18 41.00 15.77 -4.29
N GLU A 19 40.67 16.56 -3.27
CA GLU A 19 40.07 17.88 -3.44
C GLU A 19 40.96 18.82 -4.27
N GLU A 20 42.26 18.86 -3.99
CA GLU A 20 43.22 19.73 -4.70
C GLU A 20 43.41 19.31 -6.18
N ASN A 21 43.24 18.02 -6.50
CA ASN A 21 43.52 17.47 -7.83
C ASN A 21 42.28 17.14 -8.66
N ALA A 22 41.07 17.19 -8.09
CA ALA A 22 39.84 16.79 -8.77
C ALA A 22 39.53 17.65 -10.00
N THR A 23 39.99 18.91 -10.05
CA THR A 23 39.87 19.79 -11.22
C THR A 23 40.57 19.27 -12.47
N ASN A 24 41.57 18.40 -12.31
CA ASN A 24 42.35 17.83 -13.40
C ASN A 24 41.72 16.55 -13.99
N LEU A 25 40.65 16.04 -13.37
CA LEU A 25 39.95 14.85 -13.86
C LEU A 25 39.22 15.16 -15.17
N LYS A 26 39.43 14.32 -16.17
CA LYS A 26 38.69 14.38 -17.43
C LYS A 26 37.31 13.76 -17.25
N ALA A 27 36.32 14.29 -17.97
CA ALA A 27 34.94 13.80 -17.92
C ALA A 27 34.83 12.28 -18.19
N GLU A 28 35.65 11.76 -19.11
CA GLU A 28 35.72 10.35 -19.48
C GLU A 28 36.14 9.42 -18.33
N GLN A 29 36.80 9.94 -17.30
CA GLN A 29 37.32 9.14 -16.18
C GLN A 29 36.31 9.03 -15.03
N LEU A 30 35.28 9.88 -15.01
CA LEU A 30 34.32 9.96 -13.91
C LEU A 30 33.48 8.68 -13.74
N PRO A 31 32.96 8.04 -14.80
CA PRO A 31 32.21 6.79 -14.64
C PRO A 31 33.02 5.68 -13.96
N ASP A 32 34.25 5.43 -14.44
CA ASP A 32 35.12 4.41 -13.87
C ASP A 32 35.54 4.74 -12.43
N LEU A 33 35.76 6.03 -12.13
CA LEU A 33 36.08 6.49 -10.78
C LEU A 33 34.93 6.22 -9.80
N PHE A 34 33.67 6.43 -10.23
CA PHE A 34 32.49 6.15 -9.40
C PHE A 34 32.30 4.65 -9.16
N LEU A 35 32.62 3.80 -10.13
CA LEU A 35 32.63 2.34 -9.94
C LEU A 35 33.68 1.94 -8.89
N GLU A 36 34.88 2.49 -8.96
CA GLU A 36 35.92 2.21 -7.95
C GLU A 36 35.56 2.77 -6.57
N LEU A 37 34.88 3.92 -6.51
CA LEU A 37 34.41 4.51 -5.25
C LEU A 37 33.41 3.58 -4.55
N LEU A 38 32.51 2.93 -5.29
CA LEU A 38 31.54 1.98 -4.74
C LEU A 38 32.20 0.75 -4.07
N LEU A 39 33.47 0.45 -4.36
CA LEU A 39 34.20 -0.69 -3.78
C LEU A 39 34.83 -0.36 -2.42
N LEU A 40 34.86 0.91 -2.01
CA LEU A 40 35.45 1.34 -0.75
C LEU A 40 34.49 1.11 0.45
N PRO A 41 34.97 1.08 1.69
CA PRO A 41 34.11 1.09 2.88
C PRO A 41 33.21 2.35 2.93
N PRO A 42 31.97 2.28 3.44
CA PRO A 42 31.00 3.40 3.38
C PRO A 42 31.51 4.75 3.91
N GLN A 43 32.31 4.72 4.98
CA GLN A 43 32.87 5.94 5.57
C GLN A 43 33.92 6.57 4.65
N GLU A 44 34.78 5.74 4.04
CA GLU A 44 35.73 6.21 3.04
C GLU A 44 35.00 6.72 1.79
N GLN A 45 33.96 6.02 1.33
CA GLN A 45 33.13 6.49 0.21
C GLN A 45 32.64 7.92 0.44
N LYS A 46 32.06 8.19 1.62
CA LYS A 46 31.59 9.52 2.00
C LYS A 46 32.72 10.54 1.93
N GLU A 47 33.83 10.28 2.61
CA GLU A 47 34.97 11.22 2.65
C GLU A 47 35.55 11.53 1.27
N LYS A 48 35.71 10.51 0.42
CA LYS A 48 36.26 10.65 -0.93
C LYS A 48 35.30 11.37 -1.86
N LEU A 49 34.00 11.06 -1.77
CA LEU A 49 32.97 11.69 -2.59
C LEU A 49 32.82 13.18 -2.24
N THR A 50 32.82 13.52 -0.95
CA THR A 50 32.79 14.91 -0.48
C THR A 50 33.98 15.70 -1.02
N ALA A 51 35.20 15.17 -0.85
CA ALA A 51 36.40 15.82 -1.37
C ALA A 51 36.40 15.98 -2.90
N LEU A 52 35.94 14.96 -3.62
CA LEU A 52 35.82 15.00 -5.08
C LEU A 52 34.90 16.15 -5.52
N LEU A 53 33.73 16.29 -4.89
CA LEU A 53 32.76 17.31 -5.26
C LEU A 53 33.20 18.73 -4.85
N SER A 54 33.83 18.89 -3.69
CA SER A 54 34.39 20.18 -3.29
C SER A 54 35.52 20.63 -4.21
N GLY A 55 36.29 19.68 -4.76
CA GLY A 55 37.38 19.98 -5.70
C GLY A 55 36.91 20.28 -7.13
N ILE A 56 35.81 19.69 -7.60
CA ILE A 56 35.32 19.89 -8.97
C ILE A 56 34.61 21.25 -9.10
N LYS A 57 35.18 22.13 -9.92
CA LYS A 57 34.65 23.48 -10.17
C LYS A 57 33.82 23.61 -11.46
N SER A 58 33.82 22.58 -12.31
CA SER A 58 33.12 22.62 -13.60
C SER A 58 31.69 22.14 -13.47
N ASN A 59 30.73 22.99 -13.83
CA ASN A 59 29.31 22.62 -13.88
C ASN A 59 29.05 21.40 -14.77
N SER A 60 29.74 21.28 -15.91
CA SER A 60 29.55 20.14 -16.82
C SER A 60 30.02 18.82 -16.20
N ALA A 61 31.09 18.85 -15.42
CA ALA A 61 31.59 17.68 -14.69
C ALA A 61 30.64 17.31 -13.55
N LEU A 62 30.14 18.30 -12.79
CA LEU A 62 29.14 18.08 -11.74
C LEU A 62 27.84 17.50 -12.32
N THR A 63 27.35 18.01 -13.45
CA THR A 63 26.18 17.44 -14.13
C THR A 63 26.43 16.01 -14.61
N LEU A 64 27.63 15.67 -15.06
CA LEU A 64 27.94 14.26 -15.36
C LEU A 64 27.93 13.40 -14.10
N ILE A 65 28.46 13.90 -12.99
CA ILE A 65 28.43 13.20 -11.70
C ILE A 65 27.00 12.99 -11.22
N GLY A 66 26.12 13.98 -11.40
CA GLY A 66 24.69 13.85 -11.12
C GLY A 66 24.08 12.60 -11.77
N LYS A 67 24.47 12.29 -13.00
CA LYS A 67 23.98 11.09 -13.73
C LYS A 67 24.49 9.77 -13.15
N LEU A 68 25.59 9.80 -12.41
CA LEU A 68 26.28 8.61 -11.89
C LEU A 68 25.95 8.32 -10.42
N LEU A 69 25.36 9.28 -9.71
CA LEU A 69 25.06 9.15 -8.29
C LEU A 69 23.91 8.17 -8.05
N THR A 70 24.10 7.30 -7.06
CA THR A 70 23.00 6.52 -6.48
C THR A 70 22.19 7.36 -5.49
N PRO A 71 20.94 6.97 -5.15
CA PRO A 71 20.15 7.68 -4.15
C PRO A 71 20.85 7.81 -2.79
N SER A 72 21.49 6.73 -2.32
CA SER A 72 22.22 6.72 -1.05
C SER A 72 23.38 7.71 -1.03
N GLN A 73 24.13 7.81 -2.12
CA GLN A 73 25.23 8.76 -2.25
C GLN A 73 24.69 10.19 -2.30
N PHE A 74 23.64 10.45 -3.07
CA PHE A 74 23.03 11.78 -3.14
C PHE A 74 22.53 12.24 -1.76
N LEU A 75 21.84 11.39 -1.00
CA LEU A 75 21.40 11.71 0.36
C LEU A 75 22.57 12.00 1.30
N THR A 76 23.64 11.20 1.23
CA THR A 76 24.86 11.40 2.03
C THR A 76 25.49 12.77 1.77
N LEU A 77 25.40 13.29 0.54
CA LEU A 77 25.93 14.61 0.18
C LEU A 77 25.12 15.77 0.74
N LEU A 78 23.81 15.58 0.90
CA LEU A 78 22.93 16.60 1.48
C LEU A 78 23.12 16.74 2.98
N GLU A 79 23.60 15.69 3.65
CA GLU A 79 23.95 15.70 5.07
C GLU A 79 25.27 16.42 5.36
N GLU A 80 26.12 16.61 4.35
CA GLU A 80 27.44 17.22 4.50
C GLU A 80 27.41 18.72 4.11
N PRO A 81 27.67 19.65 5.05
CA PRO A 81 27.54 21.09 4.79
C PRO A 81 28.44 21.62 3.68
N SER A 82 29.63 21.03 3.48
CA SER A 82 30.59 21.48 2.46
C SER A 82 30.12 21.21 1.03
N THR A 83 29.31 20.17 0.82
CA THR A 83 28.72 19.81 -0.48
C THR A 83 27.30 20.34 -0.66
N CYS A 84 26.63 20.70 0.44
CA CYS A 84 25.28 21.25 0.45
C CYS A 84 25.29 22.76 0.12
N THR A 85 25.84 23.12 -1.05
CA THR A 85 25.90 24.50 -1.55
C THR A 85 25.23 24.61 -2.92
N PRO A 86 24.66 25.78 -3.30
CA PRO A 86 23.97 25.93 -4.58
C PRO A 86 24.87 25.67 -5.80
N SER A 87 26.16 26.00 -5.71
CA SER A 87 27.15 25.79 -6.77
C SER A 87 27.41 24.32 -7.07
N ILE A 88 27.20 23.44 -6.10
CA ILE A 88 27.39 21.99 -6.25
C ILE A 88 26.06 21.31 -6.52
N LEU A 89 25.03 21.61 -5.73
CA LEU A 89 23.74 20.91 -5.79
C LEU A 89 22.96 21.19 -7.09
N ASN A 90 22.92 22.43 -7.58
CA ASN A 90 22.15 22.74 -8.78
C ASN A 90 22.68 21.99 -10.03
N PRO A 91 24.00 21.99 -10.32
CA PRO A 91 24.54 21.19 -11.41
C PRO A 91 24.36 19.69 -11.23
N LEU A 92 24.48 19.18 -10.00
CA LEU A 92 24.22 17.76 -9.69
C LEU A 92 22.76 17.40 -10.00
N LEU A 93 21.81 18.20 -9.53
CA LEU A 93 20.37 18.00 -9.80
C LEU A 93 20.07 18.05 -11.30
N ALA A 94 20.70 18.95 -12.05
CA ALA A 94 20.50 19.03 -13.50
C ALA A 94 20.91 17.73 -14.24
N GLY A 95 21.81 16.94 -13.65
CA GLY A 95 22.19 15.63 -14.17
C GLY A 95 21.49 14.46 -13.51
N PHE A 96 20.92 14.65 -12.31
CA PHE A 96 20.36 13.57 -11.52
C PHE A 96 19.09 13.01 -12.19
N PRO A 97 18.94 11.68 -12.34
CA PRO A 97 17.75 11.10 -12.97
C PRO A 97 16.48 11.33 -12.14
N GLU A 98 15.39 11.74 -12.78
CA GLU A 98 14.09 11.98 -12.13
C GLU A 98 13.55 10.77 -11.33
N PRO A 99 13.65 9.52 -11.81
CA PRO A 99 13.17 8.37 -11.04
C PRO A 99 13.95 8.18 -9.73
N LEU A 100 15.28 8.39 -9.77
CA LEU A 100 16.12 8.29 -8.59
C LEU A 100 15.89 9.46 -7.63
N PHE A 101 15.48 10.63 -8.16
CA PHE A 101 15.11 11.77 -7.33
C PHE A 101 13.91 11.42 -6.45
N LEU A 102 12.86 10.81 -6.99
CA LEU A 102 11.70 10.40 -6.21
C LEU A 102 12.05 9.38 -5.12
N ASP A 103 12.95 8.45 -5.40
CA ASP A 103 13.45 7.49 -4.41
C ASP A 103 14.18 8.21 -3.27
N CYS A 104 15.04 9.19 -3.59
CA CYS A 104 15.70 10.03 -2.60
C CYS A 104 14.67 10.77 -1.72
N ILE A 105 13.69 11.43 -2.33
CA ILE A 105 12.68 12.21 -1.60
C ILE A 105 11.84 11.31 -0.70
N SER A 106 11.55 10.08 -1.13
CA SER A 106 10.80 9.11 -0.32
C SER A 106 11.55 8.65 0.92
N LEU A 107 12.89 8.59 0.86
CA LEU A 107 13.75 8.10 1.95
C LEU A 107 14.37 9.21 2.81
N ALA A 108 14.34 10.46 2.33
CA ALA A 108 15.00 11.58 2.99
C ALA A 108 14.38 11.94 4.34
N SER A 109 15.23 12.32 5.30
CA SER A 109 14.79 12.94 6.54
C SER A 109 14.26 14.36 6.31
N LYS A 110 13.51 14.87 7.29
CA LYS A 110 12.99 16.25 7.25
C LYS A 110 14.12 17.28 7.18
N GLU A 111 15.22 17.02 7.88
CA GLU A 111 16.42 17.85 7.92
C GLU A 111 17.07 17.90 6.53
N THR A 112 17.22 16.74 5.88
CA THR A 112 17.78 16.62 4.54
C THR A 112 16.94 17.33 3.49
N LEU A 113 15.61 17.18 3.54
CA LEU A 113 14.69 17.88 2.63
C LEU A 113 14.71 19.39 2.84
N THR A 114 14.85 19.84 4.10
CA THR A 114 14.97 21.26 4.43
C THR A 114 16.29 21.83 3.90
N ALA A 115 17.40 21.10 4.06
CA ALA A 115 18.70 21.49 3.52
C ALA A 115 18.66 21.57 1.99
N LEU A 116 18.13 20.54 1.32
CA LEU A 116 17.95 20.52 -0.13
C LEU A 116 17.14 21.74 -0.59
N GLY A 117 15.93 21.95 -0.06
CA GLY A 117 15.08 23.06 -0.49
C GLY A 117 15.68 24.44 -0.26
N ARG A 118 16.46 24.64 0.81
CA ARG A 118 17.14 25.91 1.10
C ARG A 118 18.38 26.16 0.26
N GLN A 119 18.98 25.12 -0.30
CA GLN A 119 20.26 25.22 -1.03
C GLN A 119 20.09 25.04 -2.53
N THR A 120 18.89 24.64 -2.99
CA THR A 120 18.58 24.48 -4.40
C THR A 120 17.55 25.50 -4.84
N PHE A 121 17.89 26.26 -5.86
CA PHE A 121 17.02 27.29 -6.45
C PHE A 121 17.13 27.27 -7.97
N GLY A 122 16.05 27.68 -8.64
CA GLY A 122 15.99 27.75 -10.11
C GLY A 122 15.45 26.48 -10.77
N GLU A 123 15.80 26.34 -12.05
CA GLU A 123 15.23 25.34 -12.97
C GLU A 123 15.47 23.88 -12.58
N PRO A 124 16.65 23.43 -12.06
CA PRO A 124 16.87 22.00 -11.81
C PRO A 124 15.90 21.41 -10.79
N ILE A 125 15.65 22.12 -9.69
CA ILE A 125 14.71 21.66 -8.66
C ILE A 125 13.26 21.80 -9.12
N GLU A 126 12.94 22.83 -9.93
CA GLU A 126 11.61 22.98 -10.54
C GLU A 126 11.29 21.82 -11.48
N HIS A 127 12.25 21.44 -12.33
CA HIS A 127 12.09 20.34 -13.27
C HIS A 127 11.81 19.01 -12.54
N HIS A 128 12.61 18.71 -11.51
CA HIS A 128 12.41 17.52 -10.66
C HIS A 128 11.08 17.52 -9.93
N LEU A 129 10.66 18.66 -9.37
CA LEU A 129 9.36 18.78 -8.71
C LEU A 129 8.20 18.63 -9.70
N ALA A 130 8.31 19.18 -10.91
CA ALA A 130 7.31 19.04 -11.96
C ALA A 130 7.18 17.59 -12.43
N ALA A 131 8.31 16.91 -12.68
CA ALA A 131 8.34 15.49 -13.02
C ALA A 131 7.76 14.61 -11.89
N ALA A 132 8.05 14.98 -10.64
CA ALA A 132 7.50 14.30 -9.47
C ALA A 132 5.98 14.44 -9.38
N VAL A 133 5.43 15.64 -9.63
CA VAL A 133 3.97 15.86 -9.68
C VAL A 133 3.33 14.97 -10.74
N GLN A 134 3.87 14.95 -11.97
CA GLN A 134 3.33 14.12 -13.04
C GLN A 134 3.38 12.61 -12.68
N THR A 135 4.45 12.17 -12.02
CA THR A 135 4.58 10.77 -11.58
C THR A 135 3.57 10.42 -10.50
N VAL A 136 3.33 11.35 -9.56
CA VAL A 136 2.30 11.18 -8.53
C VAL A 136 0.90 11.12 -9.16
N ASP A 137 0.59 12.00 -10.10
CA ASP A 137 -0.70 12.02 -10.80
C ASP A 137 -0.95 10.69 -11.54
N ASN A 138 0.07 10.19 -12.25
CA ASN A 138 0.00 8.88 -12.89
C ASN A 138 -0.22 7.74 -11.88
N SER A 139 0.46 7.80 -10.73
CA SER A 139 0.33 6.80 -9.65
C SER A 139 -1.05 6.83 -9.01
N LEU A 140 -1.61 8.03 -8.81
CA LEU A 140 -2.98 8.21 -8.32
C LEU A 140 -3.99 7.68 -9.32
N GLN A 141 -3.81 7.95 -10.62
CA GLN A 141 -4.68 7.42 -11.67
C GLN A 141 -4.70 5.89 -11.68
N GLN A 142 -3.52 5.25 -11.61
CA GLN A 142 -3.42 3.79 -11.52
C GLN A 142 -4.11 3.23 -10.26
N LEU A 143 -4.00 3.95 -9.13
CA LEU A 143 -4.69 3.59 -7.90
C LEU A 143 -6.21 3.69 -8.06
N TYR A 144 -6.73 4.77 -8.66
CA TYR A 144 -8.15 4.93 -8.94
C TYR A 144 -8.69 3.82 -9.86
N ASP A 145 -7.94 3.45 -10.90
CA ASP A 145 -8.36 2.39 -11.81
C ASP A 145 -8.37 1.03 -11.10
N SER A 146 -7.39 0.76 -10.22
CA SER A 146 -7.37 -0.45 -9.39
C SER A 146 -8.53 -0.51 -8.39
N LEU A 147 -8.94 0.64 -7.84
CA LEU A 147 -10.10 0.76 -6.96
C LEU A 147 -11.41 0.49 -7.69
N LYS A 148 -11.57 1.00 -8.92
CA LYS A 148 -12.75 0.72 -9.75
C LYS A 148 -12.87 -0.76 -10.09
N ILE A 149 -11.74 -1.41 -10.39
CA ILE A 149 -11.71 -2.86 -10.61
C ILE A 149 -12.17 -3.59 -9.35
N SER A 150 -11.61 -3.23 -8.19
CA SER A 150 -11.99 -3.83 -6.90
C SER A 150 -13.47 -3.63 -6.57
N GLU A 151 -14.02 -2.44 -6.84
CA GLU A 151 -15.44 -2.15 -6.68
C GLU A 151 -16.31 -3.03 -7.59
N HIS A 152 -15.91 -3.18 -8.86
CA HIS A 152 -16.59 -4.04 -9.81
C HIS A 152 -16.54 -5.51 -9.40
N ASP A 153 -15.39 -5.98 -8.92
CA ASP A 153 -15.22 -7.35 -8.43
C ASP A 153 -16.11 -7.63 -7.22
N ILE A 154 -16.30 -6.67 -6.31
CA ILE A 154 -17.28 -6.78 -5.21
C ILE A 154 -18.69 -6.92 -5.78
N GLN A 155 -19.08 -6.12 -6.77
CA GLN A 155 -20.42 -6.18 -7.35
C GLN A 155 -20.70 -7.53 -8.02
N LEU A 156 -19.70 -8.10 -8.69
CA LEU A 156 -19.78 -9.39 -9.38
C LEU A 156 -19.54 -10.60 -8.45
N LEU A 157 -19.20 -10.39 -7.19
CA LEU A 157 -18.88 -11.47 -6.26
C LEU A 157 -20.04 -12.49 -6.16
N GLU A 158 -19.74 -13.75 -6.47
CA GLU A 158 -20.63 -14.88 -6.30
C GLU A 158 -20.58 -15.37 -4.85
N THR A 159 -21.54 -14.92 -4.03
CA THR A 159 -21.54 -15.20 -2.60
C THR A 159 -21.83 -16.66 -2.27
N GLY A 160 -22.56 -17.39 -3.12
CA GLY A 160 -22.97 -18.78 -2.84
C GLY A 160 -21.82 -19.80 -2.77
N THR A 161 -20.71 -19.53 -3.44
CA THR A 161 -19.53 -20.41 -3.52
C THR A 161 -18.31 -19.84 -2.78
N LEU A 162 -18.48 -18.70 -2.11
CA LEU A 162 -17.41 -17.96 -1.48
C LEU A 162 -16.73 -18.76 -0.37
N THR A 163 -15.40 -18.81 -0.35
CA THR A 163 -14.63 -19.47 0.71
C THR A 163 -13.96 -18.47 1.65
N GLY A 164 -13.43 -18.94 2.79
CA GLY A 164 -12.64 -18.09 3.69
C GLY A 164 -11.37 -17.55 3.02
N ALA A 165 -10.76 -18.34 2.14
CA ALA A 165 -9.58 -17.95 1.37
C ALA A 165 -9.88 -16.82 0.38
N ASP A 166 -11.06 -16.83 -0.27
CA ASP A 166 -11.45 -15.78 -1.20
C ASP A 166 -11.72 -14.46 -0.46
N LEU A 167 -12.44 -14.51 0.67
CA LEU A 167 -12.64 -13.35 1.52
C LEU A 167 -11.32 -12.74 2.00
N LYS A 168 -10.36 -13.60 2.38
CA LYS A 168 -9.02 -13.15 2.77
C LYS A 168 -8.30 -12.46 1.62
N ARG A 169 -8.30 -13.05 0.42
CA ARG A 169 -7.67 -12.48 -0.78
C ARG A 169 -8.23 -11.11 -1.15
N ILE A 170 -9.56 -10.94 -1.06
CA ILE A 170 -10.21 -9.65 -1.33
C ILE A 170 -9.73 -8.58 -0.34
N LYS A 171 -9.67 -8.91 0.96
CA LYS A 171 -9.19 -7.97 1.99
C LYS A 171 -7.72 -7.63 1.84
N GLU A 172 -6.88 -8.62 1.56
CA GLU A 172 -5.45 -8.41 1.28
C GLU A 172 -5.25 -7.49 0.06
N SER A 173 -6.13 -7.56 -0.94
CA SER A 173 -6.13 -6.61 -2.07
C SER A 173 -6.42 -5.18 -1.61
N PHE A 174 -7.43 -4.98 -0.75
CA PHE A 174 -7.75 -3.65 -0.20
C PHE A 174 -6.60 -3.10 0.65
N ASP A 175 -5.98 -3.94 1.46
CA ASP A 175 -4.81 -3.58 2.28
C ASP A 175 -3.61 -3.20 1.40
N SER A 176 -3.37 -3.94 0.31
CA SER A 176 -2.33 -3.62 -0.66
C SER A 176 -2.56 -2.24 -1.30
N LEU A 177 -3.81 -1.93 -1.68
CA LEU A 177 -4.18 -0.61 -2.21
C LEU A 177 -4.01 0.48 -1.14
N GLY A 178 -4.38 0.19 0.11
CA GLY A 178 -4.16 1.08 1.25
C GLY A 178 -2.68 1.41 1.46
N MET A 179 -1.81 0.41 1.42
CA MET A 179 -0.36 0.58 1.52
C MET A 179 0.19 1.45 0.39
N LYS A 180 -0.22 1.21 -0.86
CA LYS A 180 0.18 2.05 -2.01
C LYS A 180 -0.26 3.50 -1.82
N ALA A 181 -1.49 3.72 -1.37
CA ALA A 181 -2.02 5.06 -1.11
C ALA A 181 -1.23 5.77 0.01
N HIS A 182 -0.87 5.05 1.09
CA HIS A 182 -0.05 5.59 2.16
C HIS A 182 1.36 5.98 1.69
N LEU A 183 1.99 5.19 0.82
CA LEU A 183 3.29 5.53 0.22
C LEU A 183 3.20 6.81 -0.63
N ILE A 184 2.16 6.95 -1.45
CA ILE A 184 1.91 8.17 -2.23
C ILE A 184 1.69 9.37 -1.29
N LEU A 185 0.90 9.21 -0.23
CA LEU A 185 0.65 10.26 0.75
C LEU A 185 1.93 10.71 1.46
N HIS A 186 2.81 9.76 1.80
CA HIS A 186 4.11 10.05 2.39
C HIS A 186 5.00 10.84 1.43
N LEU A 187 5.12 10.38 0.18
CA LEU A 187 5.86 11.07 -0.87
C LEU A 187 5.33 12.50 -1.09
N LEU A 188 4.01 12.68 -1.18
CA LEU A 188 3.38 14.00 -1.28
C LEU A 188 3.72 14.90 -0.09
N GLY A 189 3.81 14.35 1.12
CA GLY A 189 4.26 15.07 2.30
C GLY A 189 5.70 15.61 2.16
N ASN A 190 6.60 14.77 1.65
CA ASN A 190 8.01 15.13 1.45
C ASN A 190 8.20 16.12 0.29
N LEU A 191 7.50 15.92 -0.83
CA LEU A 191 7.48 16.87 -1.95
C LEU A 191 6.93 18.23 -1.53
N LEU A 192 5.86 18.26 -0.74
CA LEU A 192 5.27 19.50 -0.24
C LEU A 192 6.27 20.24 0.66
N LEU A 193 6.95 19.53 1.57
CA LEU A 193 8.00 20.11 2.40
C LEU A 193 9.12 20.73 1.55
N LEU A 194 9.53 20.05 0.48
CA LEU A 194 10.55 20.54 -0.43
C LEU A 194 10.07 21.77 -1.23
N ALA A 195 8.82 21.76 -1.72
CA ALA A 195 8.22 22.89 -2.43
C ALA A 195 8.11 24.14 -1.54
N TRP A 196 7.75 23.97 -0.26
CA TRP A 196 7.77 25.05 0.74
C TRP A 196 9.16 25.64 0.93
N ASN A 197 10.17 24.79 1.10
CA ASN A 197 11.53 25.25 1.35
C ASN A 197 12.21 25.88 0.12
N SER A 198 11.78 25.51 -1.09
CA SER A 198 12.27 26.08 -2.37
C SER A 198 11.44 27.27 -2.89
N GLY A 199 10.37 27.67 -2.20
CA GLY A 199 9.56 28.84 -2.55
C GLY A 199 8.68 28.66 -3.80
N ARG A 200 8.22 27.44 -4.09
CA ARG A 200 7.41 27.12 -5.29
C ARG A 200 5.92 27.12 -4.99
N ALA A 201 5.33 28.33 -4.94
CA ALA A 201 3.90 28.53 -4.63
C ALA A 201 2.95 27.68 -5.51
N GLU A 202 3.16 27.64 -6.81
CA GLU A 202 2.28 26.90 -7.75
C GLU A 202 2.29 25.37 -7.49
N MET A 203 3.45 24.83 -7.08
CA MET A 203 3.60 23.41 -6.73
C MET A 203 2.99 23.10 -5.37
N ILE A 204 3.02 24.05 -4.43
CA ILE A 204 2.43 23.89 -3.10
C ILE A 204 0.92 23.62 -3.23
N ASP A 205 0.20 24.39 -4.05
CA ASP A 205 -1.25 24.23 -4.20
C ASP A 205 -1.61 22.87 -4.83
N SER A 206 -0.89 22.50 -5.89
CA SER A 206 -1.08 21.22 -6.58
C SER A 206 -0.81 20.02 -5.67
N LEU A 207 0.34 20.04 -4.97
CA LEU A 207 0.73 18.98 -4.04
C LEU A 207 -0.20 18.92 -2.81
N SER A 208 -0.67 20.07 -2.32
CA SER A 208 -1.63 20.12 -1.20
C SER A 208 -2.96 19.50 -1.59
N THR A 209 -3.46 19.82 -2.79
CA THR A 209 -4.69 19.24 -3.33
C THR A 209 -4.57 17.73 -3.53
N ALA A 210 -3.44 17.27 -4.11
CA ALA A 210 -3.16 15.85 -4.27
C ALA A 210 -3.05 15.12 -2.92
N LYS A 211 -2.42 15.75 -1.92
CA LYS A 211 -2.29 15.20 -0.56
C LYS A 211 -3.64 15.08 0.13
N GLU A 212 -4.48 16.12 0.06
CA GLU A 212 -5.82 16.08 0.64
C GLU A 212 -6.68 15.01 -0.05
N SER A 213 -6.63 14.94 -1.38
CA SER A 213 -7.35 13.93 -2.16
C SER A 213 -6.90 12.50 -1.82
N SER A 214 -5.59 12.28 -1.67
CA SER A 214 -5.02 10.99 -1.26
C SER A 214 -5.44 10.60 0.16
N SER A 215 -5.45 11.56 1.09
CA SER A 215 -5.92 11.34 2.46
C SER A 215 -7.41 10.96 2.50
N LYS A 216 -8.25 11.67 1.74
CA LYS A 216 -9.67 11.35 1.58
C LYS A 216 -9.87 9.97 0.95
N LEU A 217 -9.09 9.62 -0.07
CA LEU A 217 -9.13 8.32 -0.73
C LEU A 217 -8.86 7.19 0.27
N ILE A 218 -7.82 7.32 1.10
CA ILE A 218 -7.48 6.32 2.13
C ILE A 218 -8.65 6.14 3.11
N VAL A 219 -9.18 7.23 3.65
CA VAL A 219 -10.17 7.17 4.73
C VAL A 219 -11.57 6.80 4.23
N GLN A 220 -11.99 7.36 3.09
CA GLN A 220 -13.37 7.29 2.60
C GLN A 220 -13.58 6.23 1.54
N VAL A 221 -12.62 6.03 0.63
CA VAL A 221 -12.77 5.13 -0.51
C VAL A 221 -12.23 3.75 -0.19
N ILE A 222 -10.97 3.65 0.26
CA ILE A 222 -10.40 2.37 0.70
C ILE A 222 -11.05 1.96 2.02
N GLY A 223 -11.00 2.86 3.01
CA GLY A 223 -11.62 2.67 4.30
C GLY A 223 -10.93 1.61 5.15
N LYS A 224 -11.67 1.04 6.09
CA LYS A 224 -11.16 0.05 7.06
C LYS A 224 -12.18 -1.04 7.34
N GLU A 225 -11.70 -2.22 7.70
CA GLU A 225 -12.54 -3.28 8.25
C GLU A 225 -13.15 -2.79 9.58
N GLY A 226 -14.45 -3.02 9.76
CA GLY A 226 -15.12 -2.71 11.02
C GLY A 226 -14.69 -3.70 12.11
N ASN A 227 -14.58 -3.23 13.35
CA ASN A 227 -14.10 -4.02 14.49
C ASN A 227 -15.13 -4.11 15.63
N GLY A 228 -16.42 -4.06 15.31
CA GLY A 228 -17.53 -4.08 16.29
C GLY A 228 -17.79 -2.72 16.95
N GLU A 229 -16.74 -1.99 17.32
CA GLU A 229 -16.83 -0.63 17.86
C GLU A 229 -16.93 0.44 16.76
N THR A 230 -16.16 0.28 15.69
CA THR A 230 -16.20 1.18 14.53
C THR A 230 -16.81 0.47 13.33
N PRO A 231 -17.76 1.11 12.63
CA PRO A 231 -18.33 0.55 11.41
C PRO A 231 -17.27 0.46 10.31
N ALA A 232 -17.42 -0.53 9.43
CA ALA A 232 -16.63 -0.59 8.21
C ALA A 232 -16.89 0.65 7.34
N SER A 233 -15.89 1.08 6.57
CA SER A 233 -16.00 2.21 5.64
C SER A 233 -15.43 1.86 4.27
N GLY A 234 -15.72 2.68 3.25
CA GLY A 234 -15.15 2.50 1.91
C GLY A 234 -15.45 1.14 1.27
N MET A 235 -14.45 0.54 0.63
CA MET A 235 -14.54 -0.77 -0.01
C MET A 235 -14.93 -1.88 0.97
N TYR A 236 -14.46 -1.81 2.22
CA TYR A 236 -14.86 -2.76 3.26
C TYR A 236 -16.35 -2.70 3.57
N TYR A 237 -16.94 -1.50 3.54
CA TYR A 237 -18.38 -1.33 3.69
C TYR A 237 -19.15 -1.86 2.48
N LEU A 238 -18.68 -1.60 1.26
CA LEU A 238 -19.28 -2.16 0.03
C LEU A 238 -19.26 -3.68 0.02
N LEU A 239 -18.13 -4.29 0.40
CA LEU A 239 -18.02 -5.74 0.56
C LEU A 239 -19.00 -6.24 1.61
N LYS A 240 -19.09 -5.58 2.77
CA LYS A 240 -20.06 -5.94 3.80
C LYS A 240 -21.50 -5.91 3.28
N LEU A 241 -21.90 -4.85 2.56
CA LEU A 241 -23.24 -4.76 1.97
C LEU A 241 -23.50 -5.90 0.99
N LYS A 242 -22.53 -6.21 0.13
CA LYS A 242 -22.64 -7.33 -0.82
C LYS A 242 -22.81 -8.66 -0.09
N LEU A 243 -22.05 -8.90 0.97
CA LEU A 243 -22.16 -10.13 1.77
C LEU A 243 -23.48 -10.19 2.55
N ASP A 244 -23.91 -9.08 3.15
CA ASP A 244 -25.16 -9.00 3.90
C ASP A 244 -26.40 -9.21 3.00
N SER A 245 -26.28 -8.95 1.69
CA SER A 245 -27.36 -9.19 0.71
C SER A 245 -27.72 -10.67 0.55
N VAL A 246 -26.86 -11.60 1.03
CA VAL A 246 -27.18 -13.03 1.10
C VAL A 246 -28.42 -13.28 1.95
N TYR A 247 -28.60 -12.53 3.05
CA TYR A 247 -29.73 -12.71 3.96
C TYR A 247 -30.96 -11.88 3.55
N GLU A 248 -31.20 -11.79 2.24
CA GLU A 248 -32.43 -11.25 1.66
C GLU A 248 -33.40 -12.40 1.37
N THR A 249 -34.63 -12.28 1.87
CA THR A 249 -35.72 -13.18 1.51
C THR A 249 -36.58 -12.54 0.42
N LYS A 250 -37.15 -13.37 -0.47
CA LYS A 250 -38.11 -12.91 -1.47
C LYS A 250 -39.52 -13.04 -0.89
N ASP A 251 -40.06 -11.93 -0.40
CA ASP A 251 -41.47 -11.82 -0.01
C ASP A 251 -42.32 -11.56 -1.27
N PRO A 252 -43.35 -12.38 -1.57
CA PRO A 252 -44.21 -12.21 -2.73
C PRO A 252 -44.96 -10.87 -2.79
N GLN A 253 -45.21 -10.24 -1.64
CA GLN A 253 -45.96 -8.98 -1.51
C GLN A 253 -45.06 -7.77 -1.31
N LYS A 254 -43.91 -7.92 -0.65
CA LYS A 254 -42.99 -6.83 -0.31
C LYS A 254 -41.69 -6.82 -1.13
N GLY A 255 -41.49 -7.79 -2.01
CA GLY A 255 -40.26 -7.92 -2.78
C GLY A 255 -39.10 -8.46 -1.92
N LYS A 256 -37.89 -7.92 -2.10
CA LYS A 256 -36.73 -8.33 -1.31
C LYS A 256 -36.80 -7.74 0.11
N VAL A 257 -36.83 -8.59 1.13
CA VAL A 257 -36.87 -8.21 2.54
C VAL A 257 -35.59 -8.72 3.22
N HIS A 258 -34.79 -7.80 3.77
CA HIS A 258 -33.60 -8.17 4.54
C HIS A 258 -33.99 -8.77 5.90
N LEU A 259 -33.38 -9.88 6.26
CA LEU A 259 -33.46 -10.42 7.62
C LEU A 259 -32.70 -9.48 8.58
N SER A 260 -33.38 -9.07 9.65
CA SER A 260 -32.73 -8.29 10.71
C SER A 260 -31.75 -9.16 11.50
N ASN A 261 -30.78 -8.54 12.17
CA ASN A 261 -29.79 -9.24 12.98
C ASN A 261 -30.39 -10.04 14.15
N ASP A 262 -31.63 -9.75 14.55
CA ASP A 262 -32.33 -10.42 15.65
C ASP A 262 -33.14 -11.64 15.18
N HIS A 263 -33.30 -11.82 13.87
CA HIS A 263 -34.01 -13.00 13.35
C HIS A 263 -33.23 -14.28 13.69
N PRO A 264 -33.92 -15.41 13.91
CA PRO A 264 -33.28 -16.70 14.18
C PRO A 264 -32.29 -17.09 13.06
N ALA A 265 -31.11 -17.60 13.44
CA ALA A 265 -30.12 -18.05 12.48
C ALA A 265 -30.66 -19.14 11.53
N LEU A 266 -31.56 -19.99 12.03
CA LEU A 266 -32.19 -21.05 11.26
C LEU A 266 -32.95 -20.50 10.03
N GLU A 267 -33.63 -19.36 10.17
CA GLU A 267 -34.33 -18.72 9.05
C GLU A 267 -33.33 -18.22 7.98
N ALA A 268 -32.19 -17.67 8.41
CA ALA A 268 -31.13 -17.24 7.50
C ALA A 268 -30.39 -18.39 6.80
N LEU A 269 -30.40 -19.61 7.35
CA LEU A 269 -29.82 -20.77 6.66
C LEU A 269 -30.60 -21.15 5.40
N SER A 270 -31.90 -20.84 5.33
CA SER A 270 -32.69 -21.00 4.09
C SER A 270 -32.17 -20.11 2.95
N CYS A 271 -31.65 -18.92 3.27
CA CYS A 271 -30.98 -18.04 2.30
C CYS A 271 -29.68 -18.65 1.75
N LEU A 272 -29.07 -19.61 2.46
CA LEU A 272 -27.93 -20.39 1.99
C LEU A 272 -28.34 -21.67 1.25
N SER A 273 -29.63 -21.82 0.95
CA SER A 273 -30.25 -23.00 0.34
C SER A 273 -30.30 -24.26 1.23
N LEU A 274 -30.35 -24.09 2.56
CA LEU A 274 -30.67 -25.18 3.48
C LEU A 274 -32.17 -25.14 3.80
N TRP A 275 -32.95 -25.98 3.12
CA TRP A 275 -34.42 -25.97 3.20
C TRP A 275 -34.99 -27.23 3.87
N TYR A 276 -34.29 -28.34 3.74
CA TYR A 276 -34.75 -29.66 4.16
C TYR A 276 -33.88 -30.24 5.26
N VAL A 277 -34.46 -31.15 6.05
CA VAL A 277 -33.77 -31.88 7.13
C VAL A 277 -32.51 -32.59 6.60
N GLN A 278 -32.58 -33.18 5.40
CA GLN A 278 -31.43 -33.77 4.72
C GLN A 278 -30.27 -32.78 4.54
N ASP A 279 -30.54 -31.51 4.25
CA ASP A 279 -29.48 -30.52 4.08
C ASP A 279 -28.73 -30.30 5.42
N TYR A 280 -29.45 -30.24 6.54
CA TYR A 280 -28.86 -30.10 7.87
C TYR A 280 -28.06 -31.34 8.28
N LEU A 281 -28.52 -32.54 7.91
CA LEU A 281 -27.78 -33.79 8.08
C LEU A 281 -26.47 -33.79 7.31
N GLU A 282 -26.52 -33.45 6.03
CA GLU A 282 -25.35 -33.43 5.15
C GLU A 282 -24.28 -32.44 5.63
N LYS A 283 -24.68 -31.34 6.26
CA LYS A 283 -23.74 -30.38 6.87
C LYS A 283 -23.30 -30.76 8.28
N GLY A 284 -23.79 -31.87 8.82
CA GLY A 284 -23.46 -32.33 10.17
C GLY A 284 -23.94 -31.37 11.27
N LEU A 285 -25.05 -30.66 10.98
CA LEU A 285 -25.83 -29.87 11.96
C LEU A 285 -26.84 -30.74 12.70
N LEU A 286 -27.18 -31.91 12.16
CA LEU A 286 -27.95 -32.98 12.80
C LEU A 286 -27.15 -34.28 12.71
N ASP A 287 -27.24 -35.14 13.73
CA ASP A 287 -26.60 -36.46 13.71
C ASP A 287 -27.61 -37.50 13.22
N HIS A 288 -27.14 -38.60 12.63
CA HIS A 288 -28.02 -39.69 12.21
C HIS A 288 -28.80 -40.30 13.38
N GLU A 289 -28.24 -40.27 14.59
CA GLU A 289 -28.89 -40.71 15.83
C GLU A 289 -30.10 -39.84 16.20
N ASP A 290 -30.09 -38.55 15.85
CA ASP A 290 -31.19 -37.61 16.15
C ASP A 290 -32.46 -37.90 15.31
N ILE A 291 -32.33 -38.70 14.24
CA ILE A 291 -33.38 -38.90 13.22
C ILE A 291 -33.94 -40.32 13.24
N GLN A 292 -33.20 -41.28 13.83
CA GLN A 292 -33.62 -42.68 13.91
C GLN A 292 -34.92 -42.89 14.71
N SER A 293 -35.31 -41.94 15.56
CA SER A 293 -36.53 -42.00 16.37
C SER A 293 -37.70 -41.17 15.82
N LEU A 294 -37.53 -40.44 14.72
CA LEU A 294 -38.51 -39.45 14.24
C LEU A 294 -38.99 -39.77 12.82
N ASP A 295 -40.30 -39.60 12.58
CA ASP A 295 -40.90 -39.71 11.24
C ASP A 295 -40.73 -38.36 10.53
N ILE A 296 -39.77 -38.29 9.58
CA ILE A 296 -39.30 -37.03 8.95
C ILE A 296 -40.45 -36.18 8.38
N GLU A 297 -41.53 -36.81 7.90
CA GLU A 297 -42.70 -36.11 7.34
C GLU A 297 -43.66 -35.56 8.40
N LYS A 298 -43.69 -36.13 9.61
CA LYS A 298 -44.60 -35.72 10.70
C LYS A 298 -43.93 -34.85 11.76
N ASP A 299 -42.64 -35.04 11.99
CA ASP A 299 -41.90 -34.45 13.11
C ASP A 299 -40.99 -33.29 12.69
N SER A 300 -41.28 -32.67 11.53
CA SER A 300 -40.53 -31.53 10.98
C SER A 300 -40.25 -30.43 12.01
N THR A 301 -41.24 -30.08 12.85
CA THR A 301 -41.09 -29.07 13.91
C THR A 301 -40.05 -29.45 14.97
N GLU A 302 -40.00 -30.72 15.36
CA GLU A 302 -39.08 -31.22 16.39
C GLU A 302 -37.64 -31.29 15.86
N LEU A 303 -37.48 -31.63 14.59
CA LEU A 303 -36.20 -31.59 13.87
C LEU A 303 -35.66 -30.16 13.71
N HIS A 304 -36.52 -29.18 13.45
CA HIS A 304 -36.12 -27.76 13.43
C HIS A 304 -35.69 -27.26 14.82
N LEU A 305 -36.34 -27.73 15.89
CA LEU A 305 -35.94 -27.42 17.27
C LEU A 305 -34.58 -28.03 17.62
N LEU A 306 -34.29 -29.25 17.16
CA LEU A 306 -32.98 -29.90 17.33
C LEU A 306 -31.87 -29.16 16.58
N ALA A 307 -32.11 -28.81 15.30
CA ALA A 307 -31.15 -28.04 14.50
C ALA A 307 -30.86 -26.67 15.13
N LYS A 308 -31.92 -25.99 15.63
CA LYS A 308 -31.79 -24.75 16.39
C LYS A 308 -30.95 -24.95 17.64
N ALA A 309 -31.24 -25.96 18.47
CA ALA A 309 -30.49 -26.22 19.68
C ALA A 309 -29.00 -26.49 19.42
N LYS A 310 -28.66 -27.18 18.32
CA LYS A 310 -27.27 -27.41 17.92
C LYS A 310 -26.56 -26.15 17.44
N LEU A 311 -27.22 -25.31 16.64
CA LEU A 311 -26.69 -23.99 16.25
C LEU A 311 -26.42 -23.10 17.49
N GLU A 312 -27.36 -23.10 18.45
CA GLU A 312 -27.20 -22.33 19.68
C GLU A 312 -26.03 -22.84 20.53
N ARG A 313 -25.75 -24.16 20.56
CA ARG A 313 -24.59 -24.75 21.25
C ARG A 313 -23.26 -24.30 20.66
N VAL A 314 -23.19 -24.08 19.34
CA VAL A 314 -21.99 -23.55 18.66
C VAL A 314 -21.95 -22.01 18.64
N GLY A 315 -22.85 -21.35 19.37
CA GLY A 315 -22.85 -19.89 19.53
C GLY A 315 -23.57 -19.12 18.41
N ILE A 316 -24.32 -19.81 17.55
CA ILE A 316 -25.08 -19.22 16.44
C ILE A 316 -26.57 -19.22 16.79
N LYS A 317 -27.08 -18.08 17.26
CA LYS A 317 -28.50 -17.93 17.63
C LYS A 317 -29.26 -17.09 16.62
N THR A 318 -28.63 -16.03 16.11
CA THR A 318 -29.27 -15.06 15.24
C THR A 318 -28.51 -14.81 13.95
N VAL A 319 -29.13 -14.09 13.00
CA VAL A 319 -28.47 -13.60 11.79
C VAL A 319 -27.25 -12.73 12.12
N GLY A 320 -27.31 -11.96 13.21
CA GLY A 320 -26.18 -11.19 13.71
C GLY A 320 -24.97 -12.07 14.06
N ASP A 321 -25.21 -13.26 14.62
CA ASP A 321 -24.15 -14.22 14.93
C ASP A 321 -23.52 -14.80 13.66
N LEU A 322 -24.35 -15.17 12.66
CA LEU A 322 -23.86 -15.65 11.36
C LEU A 322 -22.97 -14.61 10.66
N LYS A 323 -23.39 -13.34 10.66
CA LYS A 323 -22.61 -12.22 10.10
C LYS A 323 -21.30 -12.01 10.87
N ARG A 324 -21.34 -12.09 12.20
CA ARG A 324 -20.14 -11.94 13.06
C ARG A 324 -19.12 -13.04 12.77
N GLU A 325 -19.57 -14.27 12.59
CA GLU A 325 -18.74 -15.42 12.23
C GLU A 325 -18.42 -15.51 10.72
N LYS A 326 -18.84 -14.51 9.94
CA LYS A 326 -18.58 -14.38 8.49
C LYS A 326 -19.16 -15.54 7.66
N ILE A 327 -20.33 -16.09 8.05
CA ILE A 327 -20.95 -17.27 7.43
C ILE A 327 -21.91 -16.87 6.29
N TYR A 328 -21.36 -16.48 5.14
CA TYR A 328 -22.15 -15.97 4.00
C TYR A 328 -22.44 -17.00 2.89
N SER A 329 -21.99 -18.23 3.06
CA SER A 329 -22.06 -19.29 2.05
C SER A 329 -22.04 -20.67 2.71
N ILE A 330 -22.39 -21.72 1.97
CA ILE A 330 -22.26 -23.10 2.45
C ILE A 330 -20.79 -23.48 2.71
N PRO A 331 -19.82 -23.17 1.84
CA PRO A 331 -18.41 -23.39 2.15
C PRO A 331 -17.96 -22.74 3.46
N LEU A 332 -18.34 -21.47 3.71
CA LEU A 332 -18.01 -20.76 4.95
C LEU A 332 -18.67 -21.38 6.18
N LEU A 333 -19.91 -21.87 6.05
CA LEU A 333 -20.58 -22.62 7.11
C LEU A 333 -19.82 -23.90 7.46
N ASN A 334 -19.37 -24.64 6.44
CA ASN A 334 -18.61 -25.88 6.65
C ASN A 334 -17.25 -25.60 7.34
N GLU A 335 -16.53 -24.58 6.90
CA GLU A 335 -15.28 -24.13 7.54
C GLU A 335 -15.50 -23.79 9.01
N PHE A 336 -16.58 -23.05 9.32
CA PHE A 336 -16.96 -22.71 10.69
C PHE A 336 -17.26 -23.95 11.53
N LEU A 337 -18.09 -24.87 11.02
CA LEU A 337 -18.48 -26.07 11.75
C LEU A 337 -17.30 -27.01 11.98
N HIS A 338 -16.33 -27.08 11.06
CA HIS A 338 -15.09 -27.82 11.27
C HIS A 338 -14.27 -27.23 12.41
N ARG A 339 -14.09 -25.90 12.43
CA ARG A 339 -13.32 -25.18 13.45
C ARG A 339 -13.88 -25.34 14.86
N VAL A 340 -15.21 -25.48 15.02
CA VAL A 340 -15.86 -25.62 16.33
C VAL A 340 -15.88 -27.09 16.82
N LYS A 341 -15.61 -28.06 15.94
CA LYS A 341 -15.51 -29.48 16.29
C LYS A 341 -14.12 -29.89 16.77
N GLU A 342 -13.10 -29.08 16.49
CA GLU A 342 -11.71 -29.22 16.98
C GLU A 342 -11.54 -28.71 18.42
#